data_AF-A0AAD4USE0-F1
#
_entry.id   AF-A0AAD4USE0-F1
#
_cell.length_a   1.000
_cell.length_b   1.000
_cell.length_c   1.000
_cell.angle_alpha   90.00
_cell.angle_beta   90.00
_cell.angle_gamma   90.00
#
_symmetry.space_group_name_H-M   'P 1'
#
loop_
_entity.id
_entity.type
_entity.pdbx_description
1 polymer ?
#
loop_
_entity_poly.entity_id
_entity_poly.type
_entity_poly.pdbx_seq_one_letter_code
_entity_poly.pdbx_strand_id
1 'polypeptide(L)'
;MLVKGRKVSGRGGAVAANYAFGPLEDDVITKHRLLTRTTTTRGEPPLKKLQKKFTSLFVELDKNEDNYGDCEKLAIELGIVRESEREAQFRRVEGEEINRQIVHAQTDIELLKKQLEESKIERRHKEECEAIRKMIATQLPRNAQNHIRFGERDCRFGR
;
A
#
# COMPACT_ATOMS: atom_id res chain seq x y z
N MET A 1 44.00 21.40 -12.57
CA MET A 1 43.87 21.62 -11.11
C MET A 1 42.89 20.60 -10.55
N LEU A 2 43.24 20.05 -9.39
CA LEU A 2 42.66 18.87 -8.74
C LEU A 2 41.74 19.32 -7.59
N VAL A 3 40.45 18.97 -7.60
CA VAL A 3 39.53 18.95 -6.44
C VAL A 3 38.45 17.92 -6.81
N LYS A 4 38.36 16.68 -6.34
CA LYS A 4 38.43 15.99 -5.03
C LYS A 4 37.25 16.23 -4.09
N GLY A 5 36.49 15.14 -3.85
CA GLY A 5 35.46 14.96 -2.82
C GLY A 5 34.04 14.99 -3.39
N ARG A 6 33.11 14.08 -3.09
CA ARG A 6 32.93 13.25 -1.89
C ARG A 6 31.94 12.11 -2.20
N LYS A 7 32.31 10.88 -1.81
CA LYS A 7 31.41 9.72 -1.75
C LYS A 7 30.26 10.03 -0.77
N VAL A 8 29.01 9.85 -1.20
CA VAL A 8 27.89 9.71 -0.27
C VAL A 8 27.57 8.22 -0.16
N SER A 9 27.87 7.73 1.04
CA SER A 9 27.64 6.38 1.52
C SER A 9 26.16 6.01 1.42
N GLY A 10 25.86 4.92 0.71
CA GLY A 10 24.56 4.26 0.77
C GLY A 10 24.27 3.84 2.21
N ARG A 11 23.17 4.33 2.76
CA ARG A 11 22.66 3.97 4.08
C ARG A 11 21.52 2.97 3.89
N GLY A 12 21.88 1.76 3.48
CA GLY A 12 21.03 0.57 3.57
C GLY A 12 21.55 -0.27 4.72
N GLY A 13 20.92 -0.18 5.88
CA GLY A 13 21.28 -0.96 7.05
C GLY A 13 20.91 -2.43 6.85
N ALA A 14 21.84 -3.22 6.33
CA ALA A 14 21.80 -4.67 6.40
C ALA A 14 22.67 -5.11 7.59
N VAL A 15 22.05 -5.86 8.50
CA VAL A 15 22.66 -6.50 9.67
C VAL A 15 23.54 -7.67 9.20
N ALA A 16 24.55 -7.38 8.39
CA ALA A 16 25.49 -8.35 7.82
C ALA A 16 26.92 -8.17 8.36
N ALA A 17 27.08 -7.47 9.48
CA ALA A 17 28.37 -6.96 9.94
C ALA A 17 29.27 -7.96 10.69
N ASN A 18 28.90 -9.24 10.82
CA ASN A 18 29.66 -10.21 11.63
C ASN A 18 30.10 -11.50 10.91
N TYR A 19 29.78 -11.71 9.64
CA TYR A 19 30.18 -12.92 8.91
C TYR A 19 31.31 -12.61 7.91
N ALA A 20 32.43 -13.31 8.05
CA ALA A 20 33.61 -13.18 7.19
C ALA A 20 33.41 -13.81 5.79
N PHE A 21 32.32 -14.55 5.59
CA PHE A 21 31.96 -15.25 4.36
C PHE A 21 30.52 -14.95 3.96
N GLY A 22 30.22 -15.02 2.67
CA GLY A 22 28.85 -14.90 2.18
C GLY A 22 27.98 -16.09 2.62
N PRO A 23 26.65 -15.94 2.71
CA PRO A 23 25.76 -17.01 3.20
C PRO A 23 25.91 -18.36 2.49
N LEU A 24 26.15 -18.33 1.17
CA LEU A 24 26.33 -19.54 0.35
C LEU A 24 27.69 -20.24 0.59
N GLU A 25 28.72 -19.47 0.94
CA GLU A 25 30.06 -19.99 1.19
C GLU A 25 30.19 -20.49 2.64
N ASP A 26 29.49 -19.83 3.56
CA ASP A 26 29.46 -20.19 4.98
C ASP A 26 28.84 -21.57 5.22
N ASP A 27 27.78 -21.92 4.48
CA ASP A 27 27.15 -23.25 4.54
C ASP A 27 28.12 -24.37 4.14
N VAL A 28 28.92 -24.15 3.09
CA VAL A 28 29.90 -25.12 2.61
C VAL A 28 31.02 -25.29 3.64
N ILE A 29 31.51 -24.19 4.19
CA ILE A 29 32.57 -24.18 5.21
C ILE A 29 32.08 -24.84 6.51
N THR A 30 30.86 -24.55 6.93
CA THR A 30 30.22 -25.12 8.13
C THR A 30 30.01 -26.62 7.97
N LYS A 31 29.45 -27.07 6.83
CA LYS A 31 29.27 -28.50 6.52
C LYS A 31 30.61 -29.23 6.48
N HIS A 32 31.61 -28.67 5.81
CA HIS A 32 32.94 -29.27 5.75
C HIS A 32 33.56 -29.40 7.15
N ARG A 33 33.48 -28.35 7.99
CA ARG A 33 33.98 -28.39 9.37
C ARG A 33 33.27 -29.42 10.25
N LEU A 34 31.95 -29.52 10.17
CA LEU A 34 31.15 -30.50 10.92
C LEU A 34 31.47 -31.94 10.52
N LEU A 35 31.84 -32.15 9.25
CA LEU A 35 32.23 -33.46 8.71
C LEU A 35 33.70 -33.82 9.00
N THR A 36 34.61 -32.84 9.06
CA THR A 36 36.07 -33.09 9.00
C THR A 36 36.89 -32.63 10.21
N ARG A 37 36.39 -31.74 11.07
CA ARG A 37 37.21 -31.12 12.12
C ARG A 37 37.08 -31.83 13.48
N THR A 38 38.09 -32.67 13.76
CA THR A 38 38.68 -33.00 15.09
C THR A 38 37.80 -33.65 16.17
N THR A 39 37.67 -34.98 16.10
CA THR A 39 37.72 -35.83 17.30
C THR A 39 38.69 -36.98 17.03
N THR A 40 39.96 -36.82 17.41
CA THR A 40 40.97 -37.90 17.43
C THR A 40 40.77 -38.85 18.61
N THR A 41 39.56 -38.93 19.17
CA THR A 41 39.18 -39.90 20.19
C THR A 41 37.96 -40.65 19.68
N ARG A 42 38.23 -41.81 19.07
CA ARG A 42 37.37 -43.01 19.02
C ARG A 42 35.88 -42.72 19.29
N GLY A 43 35.17 -42.13 18.34
CA GLY A 43 33.79 -41.72 18.56
C GLY A 43 33.13 -41.07 17.36
N GLU A 44 31.83 -41.29 17.27
CA GLU A 44 30.89 -40.89 16.21
C GLU A 44 31.03 -39.42 15.71
N PRO A 45 30.87 -39.14 14.39
CA PRO A 45 31.06 -37.81 13.82
C PRO A 45 30.20 -36.72 14.50
N PRO A 46 30.68 -35.46 14.61
CA PRO A 46 29.97 -34.37 15.28
C PRO A 46 28.55 -34.15 14.76
N LEU A 47 28.36 -34.19 13.45
CA LEU A 47 27.04 -34.08 12.81
C LEU A 47 26.11 -35.22 13.23
N LYS A 48 26.63 -36.43 13.30
CA LYS A 48 25.85 -37.62 13.67
C LYS A 48 25.54 -37.64 15.18
N LYS A 49 26.44 -37.14 16.01
CA LYS A 49 26.20 -36.89 17.44
C LYS A 49 25.15 -35.81 17.66
N LEU A 50 25.20 -34.72 16.88
CA LEU A 50 24.20 -33.66 16.92
C LEU A 50 22.83 -34.18 16.47
N GLN A 51 22.79 -34.93 15.36
CA GLN A 51 21.57 -35.54 14.85
C GLN A 51 20.94 -36.49 15.88
N LYS A 52 21.73 -37.38 16.50
CA LYS A 52 21.24 -38.24 17.59
C LYS A 52 20.70 -37.46 18.79
N LYS A 53 21.38 -36.38 19.19
CA LYS A 53 20.89 -35.50 20.27
C LYS A 53 19.58 -34.83 19.90
N PHE A 54 19.46 -34.35 18.66
CA PHE A 54 18.25 -33.69 18.16
C PHE A 54 17.08 -34.69 18.10
N THR A 55 17.32 -35.91 17.60
CA THR A 55 16.31 -36.97 17.58
C THR A 55 15.94 -37.42 19.00
N SER A 56 16.89 -37.51 19.94
CA SER A 56 16.61 -37.84 21.35
C SER A 56 15.75 -36.77 22.01
N LEU A 57 16.09 -35.49 21.81
CA LEU A 57 15.32 -34.35 22.33
C LEU A 57 13.89 -34.36 21.77
N PHE A 58 13.73 -34.61 20.47
CA PHE A 58 12.41 -34.69 19.84
C PHE A 58 11.58 -35.85 20.39
N VAL A 59 12.19 -37.01 20.61
CA VAL A 59 11.53 -38.19 21.19
C VAL A 59 11.18 -37.98 22.67
N GLU A 60 11.95 -37.21 23.42
CA GLU A 60 11.60 -36.81 24.79
C GLU A 60 10.46 -35.78 24.79
N LEU A 61 10.43 -34.88 23.81
CA LEU A 61 9.37 -33.90 23.66
C LEU A 61 8.02 -34.54 23.26
N ASP A 62 8.06 -35.64 22.52
CA ASP A 62 6.87 -36.40 22.07
C ASP A 62 6.26 -37.27 23.18
N LYS A 63 7.01 -37.55 24.26
CA LYS A 63 6.58 -38.39 25.39
C LYS A 63 5.91 -37.63 26.53
N ASN A 64 6.10 -36.32 26.62
CA ASN A 64 5.49 -35.49 27.64
C ASN A 64 4.35 -34.71 26.98
N GLU A 65 3.10 -35.13 27.23
CA GLU A 65 1.91 -34.51 26.63
C GLU A 65 1.72 -33.03 27.03
N ASP A 66 2.36 -32.56 28.11
CA ASP A 66 2.25 -31.20 28.65
C ASP A 66 3.49 -30.31 28.39
N ASN A 67 4.16 -30.48 27.25
CA ASN A 67 5.36 -29.69 26.90
C ASN A 67 5.10 -28.27 26.38
N TYR A 68 3.83 -27.84 26.35
CA TYR A 68 3.45 -26.51 25.86
C TYR A 68 4.18 -25.39 26.61
N GLY A 69 4.33 -25.50 27.93
CA GLY A 69 5.02 -24.49 28.75
C GLY A 69 6.52 -24.39 28.48
N ASP A 70 7.18 -25.50 28.13
CA ASP A 70 8.61 -25.50 27.78
C ASP A 70 8.82 -24.98 26.36
N CYS A 71 7.90 -25.26 25.44
CA CYS A 71 7.85 -24.65 24.11
C CYS A 71 7.61 -23.14 24.19
N GLU A 72 6.75 -22.67 25.09
CA GLU A 72 6.49 -21.24 25.32
C GLU A 72 7.75 -20.53 25.86
N LYS A 73 8.43 -21.12 26.86
CA LYS A 73 9.71 -20.60 27.37
C LYS A 73 10.78 -20.56 26.28
N LEU A 74 10.92 -21.62 25.49
CA LEU A 74 11.82 -21.65 24.34
C LEU A 74 11.46 -20.59 23.30
N ALA A 75 10.18 -20.38 23.01
CA ALA A 75 9.73 -19.34 22.07
C ALA A 75 10.02 -17.92 22.59
N ILE A 76 9.97 -17.71 23.90
CA ILE A 76 10.37 -16.45 24.55
C ILE A 76 11.90 -16.27 24.52
N GLU A 77 12.68 -17.30 24.84
CA GLU A 77 14.16 -17.29 24.81
C GLU A 77 14.71 -17.09 23.39
N LEU A 78 14.09 -17.73 22.40
CA LEU A 78 14.41 -17.58 20.98
C LEU A 78 13.84 -16.27 20.39
N GLY A 79 13.08 -15.49 21.16
CA GLY A 79 12.57 -14.18 20.76
C GLY A 79 11.41 -14.18 19.77
N ILE A 80 10.88 -15.35 19.42
CA ILE A 80 9.85 -15.55 18.38
C ILE A 80 8.55 -14.80 18.74
N VAL A 81 8.15 -14.83 20.01
CA VAL A 81 6.92 -14.15 20.49
C VAL A 81 7.03 -12.64 20.33
N ARG A 82 8.20 -12.06 20.63
CA ARG A 82 8.42 -10.61 20.52
C ARG A 82 8.47 -10.14 19.07
N GLU A 83 8.99 -10.98 18.18
CA GLU A 83 9.03 -10.69 16.75
C GLU A 83 7.63 -10.74 16.12
N SER A 84 6.83 -11.75 16.47
CA SER A 84 5.44 -11.87 16.00
C SER A 84 4.54 -10.75 16.53
N GLU A 85 4.73 -10.30 17.77
CA GLU A 85 4.06 -9.14 18.36
C GLU A 85 4.39 -7.83 17.62
N ARG A 86 5.67 -7.60 17.33
CA ARG A 86 6.11 -6.42 16.55
C ARG A 86 5.57 -6.43 15.14
N GLU A 87 5.55 -7.60 14.49
CA GLU A 87 5.00 -7.75 13.16
C GLU A 87 3.48 -7.53 13.14
N ALA A 88 2.76 -8.03 14.15
CA ALA A 88 1.34 -7.76 14.33
C ALA A 88 1.06 -6.27 14.58
N GLN A 89 1.91 -5.59 15.35
CA GLN A 89 1.80 -4.14 15.58
C GLN A 89 2.04 -3.35 14.29
N PHE A 90 3.04 -3.73 13.50
CA PHE A 90 3.32 -3.09 12.20
C PHE A 90 2.13 -3.24 11.24
N ARG A 91 1.58 -4.46 11.10
CA ARG A 91 0.36 -4.71 10.33
C ARG A 91 -0.84 -3.89 10.80
N ARG A 92 -0.99 -3.68 12.11
CA ARG A 92 -2.07 -2.84 12.66
C ARG A 92 -1.91 -1.38 12.25
N VAL A 93 -0.71 -0.82 12.39
CA VAL A 93 -0.43 0.57 12.03
C VAL A 93 -0.59 0.80 10.53
N GLU A 94 -0.07 -0.08 9.69
CA GLU A 94 -0.30 0.00 8.23
C GLU A 94 -1.78 -0.15 7.87
N GLY A 95 -2.50 -1.04 8.56
CA GLY A 95 -3.94 -1.21 8.38
C GLY A 95 -4.75 0.04 8.76
N GLU A 96 -4.35 0.75 9.81
CA GLU A 96 -4.97 2.02 10.21
C GLU A 96 -4.75 3.12 9.16
N GLU A 97 -3.54 3.22 8.60
CA GLU A 97 -3.22 4.20 7.57
C GLU A 97 -3.98 3.92 6.26
N ILE A 98 -4.05 2.66 5.83
CA ILE A 98 -4.85 2.26 4.67
C ILE A 98 -6.33 2.59 4.90
N ASN A 99 -6.87 2.32 6.08
CA ASN A 99 -8.26 2.66 6.41
C ASN A 99 -8.52 4.16 6.36
N ARG A 100 -7.57 5.00 6.82
CA ARG A 100 -7.70 6.47 6.69
C ARG A 100 -7.76 6.90 5.23
N GLN A 101 -6.91 6.33 4.39
CA GLN A 101 -6.90 6.62 2.94
C GLN A 101 -8.20 6.17 2.27
N ILE A 102 -8.76 5.02 2.67
CA ILE A 102 -10.06 4.55 2.18
C ILE A 102 -11.16 5.56 2.53
N VAL A 103 -11.22 6.01 3.79
CA VAL A 103 -12.24 6.99 4.23
C VAL A 103 -12.09 8.32 3.49
N HIS A 104 -10.86 8.77 3.26
CA HIS A 104 -10.59 9.98 2.47
C HIS A 104 -11.07 9.81 1.03
N ALA A 105 -10.69 8.72 0.37
CA ALA A 105 -11.07 8.45 -1.01
C ALA A 105 -12.60 8.31 -1.18
N GLN A 106 -13.29 7.70 -0.21
CA GLN A 106 -14.75 7.64 -0.19
C GLN A 106 -15.37 9.05 -0.15
N THR A 107 -14.84 9.93 0.70
CA THR A 107 -15.29 11.33 0.80
C THR A 107 -15.08 12.08 -0.52
N ASP A 108 -13.91 11.91 -1.16
CA ASP A 108 -13.61 12.53 -2.45
C ASP A 108 -14.57 12.03 -3.55
N ILE A 109 -14.85 10.73 -3.59
CA ILE A 109 -15.79 10.14 -4.55
C ILE A 109 -17.19 10.75 -4.37
N GLU A 110 -17.66 10.91 -3.13
CA GLU A 110 -18.96 11.53 -2.86
C GLU A 110 -19.01 12.99 -3.28
N LEU A 111 -17.94 13.75 -3.04
CA LEU A 111 -17.83 15.14 -3.47
C LEU A 111 -17.85 15.26 -5.00
N LEU A 112 -17.03 14.46 -5.69
CA LEU A 112 -16.93 14.46 -7.15
C LEU A 112 -18.25 14.06 -7.80
N LYS A 113 -19.01 13.14 -7.21
CA LYS A 113 -20.36 12.78 -7.67
C LYS A 113 -21.30 13.99 -7.63
N LYS A 114 -21.28 14.77 -6.55
CA LYS A 114 -22.10 15.99 -6.43
C LYS A 114 -21.72 17.02 -7.50
N GLN A 115 -20.43 17.28 -7.66
CA GLN A 115 -19.92 18.21 -8.68
C GLN A 115 -20.29 17.76 -10.11
N LEU A 116 -20.27 16.45 -10.37
CA LEU A 116 -20.68 15.91 -11.66
C LEU A 116 -22.17 16.14 -11.92
N GLU A 117 -23.04 15.93 -10.94
CA GLU A 117 -24.47 16.21 -11.09
C GLU A 117 -24.74 17.70 -11.28
N GLU A 118 -24.04 18.57 -10.54
CA GLU A 118 -24.12 20.03 -10.74
C GLU A 118 -23.69 20.44 -12.15
N SER A 119 -22.58 19.90 -12.65
CA SER A 119 -22.09 20.18 -14.02
C SER A 119 -23.07 19.69 -15.10
N LYS A 120 -23.73 18.54 -14.89
CA LYS A 120 -24.78 18.05 -15.80
C LYS A 120 -25.96 19.02 -15.85
N ILE A 121 -26.38 19.55 -14.71
CA ILE A 121 -27.47 20.53 -14.63
C ILE A 121 -27.08 21.81 -15.37
N GLU A 122 -25.87 22.34 -15.11
CA GLU A 122 -25.38 23.55 -15.77
C GLU A 122 -25.33 23.38 -17.30
N ARG A 123 -24.85 22.21 -17.76
CA ARG A 123 -24.86 21.88 -19.18
C ARG A 123 -26.27 21.91 -19.78
N ARG A 124 -27.26 21.28 -19.11
CA ARG A 124 -28.66 21.30 -19.58
C ARG A 124 -29.20 22.72 -19.68
N HIS A 125 -29.00 23.54 -18.65
CA HIS A 125 -29.43 24.94 -18.69
C HIS A 125 -28.78 25.70 -19.86
N LYS A 126 -27.50 25.44 -20.15
CA LYS A 126 -26.81 26.06 -21.28
C LYS A 126 -27.41 25.65 -22.63
N GLU A 127 -27.77 24.38 -22.78
CA GLU A 127 -28.45 23.83 -23.96
C GLU A 127 -29.87 24.42 -24.12
N GLU A 128 -30.64 24.51 -23.04
CA GLU A 128 -31.96 25.14 -23.02
C GLU A 128 -31.90 26.63 -23.40
N CYS A 129 -30.93 27.38 -22.85
CA CYS A 129 -30.70 28.77 -23.23
C CYS A 129 -30.32 28.90 -24.70
N GLU A 130 -29.54 27.97 -25.25
CA GLU A 130 -29.16 27.98 -26.66
C GLU A 130 -30.35 27.68 -27.58
N ALA A 131 -31.22 26.73 -27.20
CA ALA A 131 -32.46 26.45 -27.89
C ALA A 131 -33.39 27.68 -27.92
N ILE A 132 -33.56 28.36 -26.77
CA ILE A 132 -34.34 29.61 -26.70
C ILE A 132 -33.73 30.69 -27.59
N ARG A 133 -32.41 30.89 -27.56
CA ARG A 133 -31.72 31.85 -28.44
C ARG A 133 -32.00 31.57 -29.91
N LYS A 134 -31.95 30.30 -30.35
CA LYS A 134 -32.27 29.90 -31.73
C LYS A 134 -33.71 30.21 -32.10
N MET A 135 -34.68 29.92 -31.22
CA MET A 135 -36.07 30.27 -31.46
C MET A 135 -36.27 31.78 -31.60
N ILE A 136 -35.67 32.58 -30.71
CA ILE A 136 -35.74 34.05 -30.78
C ILE A 136 -35.11 34.58 -32.07
N ALA A 137 -34.02 33.98 -32.55
CA ALA A 137 -33.38 34.38 -33.80
C ALA A 137 -34.28 34.23 -35.04
N THR A 138 -35.27 33.34 -34.99
CA THR A 138 -36.28 33.20 -36.06
C THR A 138 -37.45 34.19 -35.93
N GLN A 139 -37.58 34.89 -34.80
CA GLN A 139 -38.59 35.91 -34.59
C GLN A 139 -38.13 37.25 -35.17
N LEU A 140 -39.09 38.04 -35.67
CA LEU A 140 -38.79 39.37 -36.20
C LEU A 140 -38.18 40.26 -35.10
N PRO A 141 -37.18 41.10 -35.43
CA PRO A 141 -36.61 42.05 -34.49
C PRO A 141 -37.67 42.87 -33.76
N ARG A 142 -37.51 43.01 -32.44
CA ARG A 142 -38.53 43.62 -31.55
C ARG A 142 -38.90 45.05 -31.96
N ASN A 143 -37.94 45.81 -32.50
CA ASN A 143 -38.13 47.16 -33.06
C ASN A 143 -39.01 47.15 -34.32
N ALA A 144 -38.82 46.18 -35.23
CA ALA A 144 -39.65 46.02 -36.41
C ALA A 144 -41.07 45.57 -36.04
N GLN A 145 -41.22 44.67 -35.06
CA GLN A 145 -42.53 44.27 -34.52
C GLN A 145 -43.29 45.46 -33.92
N ASN A 146 -42.59 46.35 -33.21
CA ASN A 146 -43.18 47.55 -32.63
C ASN A 146 -43.64 48.53 -33.72
N HIS A 147 -42.82 48.78 -34.75
CA HIS A 147 -43.22 49.64 -35.87
C HIS A 147 -44.48 49.16 -36.58
N ILE A 148 -44.62 47.85 -36.80
CA ILE A 148 -45.84 47.26 -37.39
C ILE A 148 -47.05 47.48 -36.47
N ARG A 149 -46.92 47.22 -35.15
CA ARG A 149 -48.00 47.46 -34.18
C ARG A 149 -48.38 48.93 -34.00
N PHE A 150 -47.44 49.85 -34.15
CA PHE A 150 -47.73 51.29 -34.08
C PHE A 150 -48.42 51.76 -35.37
N GLY A 151 -47.91 51.37 -36.55
CA GLY A 151 -48.56 51.66 -37.83
C GLY A 151 -49.98 51.08 -37.95
N GLU A 152 -50.22 49.86 -37.46
CA GLU A 152 -51.58 49.28 -37.42
C GLU A 152 -52.55 49.98 -36.46
N ARG A 153 -52.04 50.62 -35.40
CA ARG A 153 -52.86 51.41 -34.46
C ARG A 153 -53.24 52.75 -35.07
N ASP A 154 -52.31 53.40 -35.75
CA ASP A 154 -52.58 54.66 -36.47
C ASP A 154 -53.62 54.44 -37.60
N CYS A 155 -53.55 53.31 -38.32
CA CYS A 155 -54.56 52.94 -39.31
C CYS A 155 -55.96 52.62 -38.72
N ARG A 156 -56.05 52.27 -37.42
CA ARG A 156 -57.33 51.96 -36.76
C ARG A 156 -58.01 53.17 -36.12
N PHE A 157 -57.27 54.21 -35.74
CA PHE A 157 -57.81 55.43 -35.13
C PHE A 157 -58.01 56.58 -36.14
N GLY A 158 -57.54 56.43 -37.39
CA GLY A 158 -57.70 57.41 -38.47
C GLY A 158 -58.90 57.17 -39.39
N ARG A 159 -60.10 56.94 -38.85
CA ARG A 159 -61.35 56.91 -39.63
C ARG A 159 -62.48 57.59 -38.88
#